data_AF-A0A963G6I0-F1
#
_entry.id   AF-A0A963G6I0-F1
#
_cell.length_a   1.000
_cell.length_b   1.000
_cell.length_c   1.000
_cell.angle_alpha   90.00
_cell.angle_beta   90.00
_cell.angle_gamma   90.00
#
_symmetry.space_group_name_H-M   'P 1'
#
loop_
_entity.id
_entity.type
_entity.pdbx_description
1 polymer ?
#
loop_
_entity_poly.entity_id
_entity_poly.type
_entity_poly.pdbx_seq_one_letter_code
_entity_poly.pdbx_strand_id
1 'polypeptide(L)'
;MISIPAFITRHVLIALLLGGFAGILFVLFLIEFDHITGNEEFCTGCHSMELVAEPYRDSAHYNPVSGVRASCGDCHVSEGVFAATWDHILGGKDLWAQLFGPDYDDPAINALHTPEAAFAARRWFQKNDSATCRRCHVQ
;
A
#
# COMPACT_ATOMS: atom_id res chain seq x y z
N MET A 1 -47.24 -12.76 13.61
CA MET A 1 -46.78 -11.62 14.44
C MET A 1 -45.36 -11.92 14.86
N ILE A 2 -44.38 -11.26 14.24
CA ILE A 2 -42.96 -11.48 14.55
C ILE A 2 -42.69 -10.73 15.87
N SER A 3 -42.54 -11.47 16.96
CA SER A 3 -42.20 -10.94 18.27
C SER A 3 -40.75 -10.45 18.22
N ILE A 4 -40.54 -9.15 18.08
CA ILE A 4 -39.21 -8.55 18.10
C ILE A 4 -38.61 -8.77 19.50
N PRO A 5 -37.42 -9.39 19.63
CA PRO A 5 -36.82 -9.66 20.93
C PRO A 5 -36.56 -8.35 21.68
N ALA A 6 -36.80 -8.33 23.01
CA ALA A 6 -36.73 -7.15 23.87
C ALA A 6 -35.38 -6.40 23.89
N PHE A 7 -34.34 -6.98 23.29
CA PHE A 7 -33.02 -6.39 23.09
C PHE A 7 -32.98 -5.33 21.96
N ILE A 8 -33.86 -5.39 20.96
CA ILE A 8 -33.89 -4.43 19.85
C ILE A 8 -34.62 -3.16 20.29
N THR A 9 -33.92 -2.33 21.08
CA THR A 9 -34.40 -1.00 21.46
C THR A 9 -34.06 0.03 20.39
N ARG A 10 -34.75 1.18 20.40
CA ARG A 10 -34.43 2.31 19.51
C ARG A 10 -32.96 2.71 19.56
N HIS A 11 -32.34 2.64 20.73
CA HIS A 11 -30.92 2.99 20.92
C HIS A 11 -30.00 1.96 20.24
N VAL A 12 -30.33 0.67 20.32
CA VAL A 12 -29.59 -0.40 19.63
C VAL A 12 -29.68 -0.23 18.11
N LEU A 13 -30.86 0.11 17.58
CA LEU A 13 -31.01 0.38 16.15
C LEU A 13 -30.20 1.60 15.70
N ILE A 14 -30.24 2.70 16.46
CA ILE A 14 -29.42 3.89 16.16
C ILE A 14 -27.93 3.55 16.22
N ALA A 15 -27.49 2.81 17.23
CA ALA A 15 -26.10 2.40 17.37
C ALA A 15 -25.63 1.51 16.21
N LEU A 16 -26.46 0.56 15.77
CA LEU A 16 -26.15 -0.29 14.62
C LEU A 16 -26.09 0.50 13.31
N LEU A 17 -26.99 1.46 13.11
CA LEU A 17 -26.98 2.32 11.91
C LEU A 17 -25.74 3.22 11.88
N LEU A 18 -25.43 3.88 13.00
CA LEU A 18 -24.25 4.74 13.10
C LEU A 18 -22.95 3.93 13.00
N GLY A 19 -22.86 2.81 13.70
CA GLY A 19 -21.70 1.92 13.66
C GLY A 19 -21.49 1.28 12.30
N GLY A 20 -22.57 0.83 11.65
CA GLY A 20 -22.53 0.30 10.29
C GLY A 20 -22.10 1.34 9.27
N PHE A 21 -22.65 2.56 9.35
CA PHE A 21 -22.25 3.66 8.48
C PHE A 21 -20.80 4.08 8.69
N ALA A 22 -20.36 4.20 9.94
CA ALA A 22 -18.96 4.48 10.27
C ALA A 22 -18.02 3.38 9.75
N GLY A 23 -18.41 2.11 9.87
CA GLY A 23 -17.66 0.98 9.34
C GLY A 23 -17.50 1.02 7.81
N ILE A 24 -18.57 1.35 7.09
CA ILE A 24 -18.52 1.51 5.64
C ILE A 24 -17.57 2.65 5.26
N LEU A 25 -17.70 3.83 5.90
CA LEU A 25 -16.81 4.95 5.65
C LEU A 25 -15.35 4.61 5.94
N PHE A 26 -15.10 3.86 7.01
CA PHE A 26 -13.75 3.44 7.37
C PHE A 26 -13.13 2.50 6.34
N VAL A 27 -13.89 1.51 5.84
CA VAL A 27 -13.39 0.60 4.79
C VAL A 27 -13.16 1.35 3.48
N LEU A 28 -14.06 2.26 3.09
CA LEU A 28 -13.86 3.10 1.91
C LEU A 28 -12.62 3.99 2.05
N PHE A 29 -12.41 4.56 3.24
CA PHE A 29 -11.20 5.31 3.55
C PHE A 29 -9.94 4.46 3.39
N LEU A 30 -9.93 3.21 3.89
CA LEU A 30 -8.75 2.34 3.76
C LEU A 30 -8.45 1.96 2.31
N ILE A 31 -9.48 1.73 1.48
CA ILE A 31 -9.32 1.45 0.05
C ILE A 31 -8.73 2.67 -0.66
N GLU A 32 -9.27 3.86 -0.39
CA GLU A 32 -8.77 5.08 -1.03
C GLU A 32 -7.38 5.47 -0.52
N PHE A 33 -7.12 5.26 0.78
CA PHE A 33 -5.80 5.44 1.37
C PHE A 33 -4.77 4.59 0.66
N ASP A 34 -5.03 3.29 0.48
CA ASP A 34 -4.15 2.37 -0.25
C ASP A 34 -3.89 2.84 -1.69
N HIS A 35 -4.92 3.29 -2.40
CA HIS A 35 -4.78 3.78 -3.76
C HIS A 35 -3.91 5.05 -3.84
N ILE A 36 -4.09 5.99 -2.91
CA ILE A 36 -3.32 7.23 -2.86
C ILE A 36 -1.87 6.96 -2.44
N THR A 37 -1.65 6.16 -1.40
CA THR A 37 -0.29 5.91 -0.87
C THR A 37 0.47 4.84 -1.65
N GLY A 38 -0.19 4.11 -2.54
CA GLY A 38 0.41 3.17 -3.49
C GLY A 38 0.76 3.78 -4.85
N ASN A 39 0.50 5.08 -5.06
CA ASN A 39 0.82 5.75 -6.31
C ASN A 39 2.25 6.33 -6.34
N GLU A 40 2.80 6.49 -7.55
CA GLU A 40 4.15 7.01 -7.74
C GLU A 40 4.32 8.44 -7.20
N GLU A 41 3.31 9.30 -7.36
CA GLU A 41 3.34 10.68 -6.88
C GLU A 41 3.54 10.75 -5.35
N PHE A 42 2.85 9.89 -4.60
CA PHE A 42 3.03 9.77 -3.17
C PHE A 42 4.41 9.22 -2.82
N CYS A 43 4.83 8.13 -3.47
CA CYS A 43 6.13 7.51 -3.19
C CYS A 43 7.30 8.49 -3.44
N THR A 44 7.25 9.23 -4.54
CA THR A 44 8.25 10.24 -4.92
C THR A 44 8.11 11.57 -4.17
N GLY A 45 7.08 11.72 -3.32
CA GLY A 45 6.95 12.85 -2.41
C GLY A 45 8.11 12.96 -1.41
N CYS A 46 8.82 11.86 -1.16
CA CYS A 46 10.15 11.84 -0.55
C CYS A 46 11.21 11.80 -1.67
N HIS A 47 12.08 12.81 -1.75
CA HIS A 47 13.07 12.90 -2.83
C HIS A 47 13.98 11.67 -2.94
N SER A 48 14.28 11.00 -1.81
CA SER A 48 15.03 9.73 -1.77
C SER A 48 14.45 8.62 -2.66
N MET A 49 13.13 8.62 -2.91
CA MET A 49 12.46 7.63 -3.75
C MET A 49 12.52 7.97 -5.24
N GLU A 50 12.83 9.21 -5.61
CA GLU A 50 12.96 9.61 -7.02
C GLU A 50 14.09 8.83 -7.71
N LEU A 51 15.17 8.53 -6.98
CA LEU A 51 16.29 7.72 -7.45
C LEU A 51 15.88 6.28 -7.83
N VAL A 52 14.80 5.76 -7.23
CA VAL A 52 14.22 4.44 -7.55
C VAL A 52 13.10 4.57 -8.60
N ALA A 53 12.45 5.73 -8.68
CA ALA A 53 11.43 6.01 -9.68
C ALA A 53 12.02 6.13 -11.09
N GLU A 54 13.22 6.70 -11.27
CA GLU A 54 13.90 6.79 -12.57
C GLU A 54 13.98 5.44 -13.32
N PRO A 55 14.61 4.37 -12.76
CA PRO A 55 14.67 3.09 -13.46
C PRO A 55 13.30 2.42 -13.60
N TYR A 56 12.33 2.75 -12.75
CA TYR A 56 10.95 2.29 -12.92
C TYR A 56 10.28 2.96 -14.13
N ARG A 57 10.48 4.27 -14.34
CA ARG A 57 9.96 5.00 -15.51
C ARG A 57 10.51 4.48 -16.84
N ASP A 58 11.73 3.96 -16.82
CA ASP A 58 12.37 3.30 -17.96
C ASP A 58 11.94 1.82 -18.15
N SER A 59 11.13 1.28 -17.24
CA SER A 59 10.74 -0.13 -17.25
C SER A 59 9.48 -0.40 -18.09
N ALA A 60 9.29 -1.68 -18.44
CA ALA A 60 8.07 -2.16 -19.09
C ALA A 60 6.81 -2.00 -18.22
N HIS A 61 6.94 -1.82 -16.91
CA HIS A 61 5.81 -1.61 -16.00
C HIS A 61 5.28 -0.18 -16.04
N TYR A 62 6.14 0.80 -16.35
CA TYR A 62 5.73 2.19 -16.50
C TYR A 62 5.13 2.48 -17.88
N ASN A 63 5.69 1.91 -18.95
CA ASN A 63 5.15 2.05 -20.30
C ASN A 63 4.82 0.70 -20.95
N PRO A 64 3.80 -0.01 -20.45
CA PRO A 64 3.48 -1.35 -20.93
C PRO A 64 2.73 -1.33 -22.26
N VAL A 65 2.97 -2.35 -23.08
CA VAL A 65 2.24 -2.59 -24.33
C VAL A 65 0.75 -2.88 -24.09
N SER A 66 0.38 -3.39 -22.91
CA SER A 66 -1.01 -3.67 -22.52
C SER A 66 -1.88 -2.41 -22.37
N GLY A 67 -1.26 -1.23 -22.23
CA GLY A 67 -1.95 0.03 -21.92
C GLY A 67 -2.37 0.19 -20.46
N VAL A 68 -2.10 -0.79 -19.60
CA VAL A 68 -2.40 -0.73 -18.16
C VAL A 68 -1.09 -0.65 -17.38
N ARG A 69 -0.74 0.57 -16.95
CA ARG A 69 0.45 0.86 -16.14
C ARG A 69 0.29 0.29 -14.74
N ALA A 70 1.29 -0.44 -14.27
CA ALA A 70 1.37 -0.85 -12.87
C ALA A 70 2.02 0.28 -12.07
N SER A 71 1.42 0.64 -10.94
CA SER A 71 1.96 1.60 -9.98
C SER A 71 2.94 0.95 -8.99
N CYS A 72 3.59 1.76 -8.15
CA CYS A 72 4.48 1.31 -7.07
C CYS A 72 3.80 0.28 -6.16
N GLY A 73 2.60 0.59 -5.69
CA GLY A 73 1.80 -0.26 -4.80
C GLY A 73 1.34 -1.56 -5.44
N ASP A 74 1.11 -1.60 -6.76
CA ASP A 74 0.68 -2.83 -7.46
C ASP A 74 1.72 -3.96 -7.34
N CYS A 75 2.99 -3.61 -7.12
CA CYS A 75 4.03 -4.57 -6.82
C CYS A 75 4.31 -4.66 -5.31
N HIS A 76 4.41 -3.52 -4.63
CA HIS A 76 4.93 -3.44 -3.26
C HIS A 76 3.89 -3.58 -2.14
N VAL A 77 2.60 -3.64 -2.46
CA VAL A 77 1.50 -3.75 -1.48
C VAL A 77 0.61 -4.95 -1.83
N SER A 78 0.32 -5.79 -0.85
CA SER A 78 -0.53 -6.97 -1.02
C SER A 78 -1.98 -6.60 -1.31
N GLU A 79 -2.68 -7.46 -2.06
CA GLU A 79 -4.07 -7.22 -2.41
C GLU A 79 -5.04 -7.40 -1.24
N GLY A 80 -6.10 -6.59 -1.27
CA GLY A 80 -7.21 -6.68 -0.33
C GLY A 80 -7.00 -5.82 0.91
N VAL A 81 -8.08 -5.22 1.40
CA VAL A 81 -8.05 -4.16 2.44
C VAL A 81 -7.21 -4.54 3.65
N PHE A 82 -7.34 -5.78 4.15
CA PHE A 82 -6.60 -6.21 5.33
C PHE A 82 -5.09 -6.39 5.08
N ALA A 83 -4.71 -7.01 3.97
CA ALA A 83 -3.30 -7.26 3.66
C ALA A 83 -2.60 -5.95 3.27
N ALA A 84 -3.26 -5.12 2.45
CA ALA A 84 -2.77 -3.79 2.11
C ALA A 84 -2.57 -2.92 3.36
N THR A 85 -3.57 -2.86 4.25
CA THR A 85 -3.45 -2.11 5.51
C THR A 85 -2.28 -2.61 6.36
N TRP A 86 -2.06 -3.92 6.41
CA TRP A 86 -0.93 -4.49 7.14
C TRP A 86 0.41 -4.11 6.53
N ASP A 87 0.53 -4.15 5.20
CA ASP A 87 1.75 -3.75 4.50
C ASP A 87 2.03 -2.25 4.68
N HIS A 88 1.02 -1.39 4.69
CA HIS A 88 1.17 0.04 5.01
C HIS A 88 1.64 0.28 6.45
N ILE A 89 1.15 -0.52 7.42
CA ILE A 89 1.65 -0.46 8.80
C ILE A 89 3.14 -0.84 8.87
N LEU A 90 3.54 -1.91 8.16
CA LEU A 90 4.94 -2.33 8.10
C LEU A 90 5.82 -1.32 7.35
N GLY A 91 5.29 -0.71 6.29
CA GLY A 91 5.93 0.33 5.49
C GLY A 91 6.13 1.64 6.27
N GLY A 92 5.41 1.84 7.38
CA GLY A 92 5.65 2.97 8.30
C GLY A 92 7.09 3.04 8.83
N LYS A 93 7.84 1.93 8.79
CA LYS A 93 9.29 1.92 9.09
C LYS A 93 10.10 2.77 8.11
N ASP A 94 9.69 2.86 6.84
CA ASP A 94 10.40 3.59 5.80
C ASP A 94 10.16 5.10 5.98
N LEU A 95 8.94 5.50 6.36
CA LEU A 95 8.66 6.87 6.79
C LEU A 95 9.48 7.24 8.03
N TRP A 96 9.54 6.36 9.03
CA TRP A 96 10.35 6.59 10.23
C TRP A 96 11.84 6.73 9.90
N ALA A 97 12.36 5.88 9.02
CA ALA A 97 13.74 5.94 8.56
C ALA A 97 14.03 7.22 7.78
N GLN A 98 13.11 7.67 6.92
CA GLN A 98 13.26 8.94 6.19
C GLN A 98 13.27 10.15 7.14
N LEU A 99 12.45 10.14 8.19
CA LEU A 99 12.33 11.28 9.10
C LEU A 99 13.43 11.37 10.17
N PHE A 100 13.93 10.22 10.64
CA PHE A 100 14.84 10.15 11.78
C PHE A 100 16.16 9.43 11.51
N GLY A 101 16.30 8.83 10.34
CA GLY A 101 17.51 8.13 9.92
C GLY A 101 18.54 9.04 9.25
N PRO A 102 19.50 8.44 8.52
CA PRO A 102 20.42 9.15 7.64
C PRO A 102 19.67 10.01 6.61
N ASP A 103 20.37 11.00 6.07
CA ASP A 103 19.85 11.80 4.96
C ASP A 103 19.84 10.97 3.67
N TYR A 104 18.72 10.28 3.43
CA TYR A 104 18.53 9.44 2.25
C TYR A 104 18.27 10.25 0.97
N ASP A 105 18.15 11.58 1.06
CA ASP A 105 18.08 12.45 -0.11
C ASP A 105 19.49 12.70 -0.70
N ASP A 106 20.56 12.45 0.07
CA ASP A 106 21.93 12.42 -0.46
C ASP A 106 22.13 11.17 -1.33
N PRO A 107 22.44 11.33 -2.64
CA PRO A 107 22.64 10.20 -3.55
C PRO A 107 23.74 9.23 -3.11
N ALA A 108 24.78 9.71 -2.41
CA ALA A 108 25.85 8.85 -1.91
C ALA A 108 25.37 7.95 -0.76
N ILE A 109 24.57 8.49 0.15
CA ILE A 109 23.97 7.73 1.25
C ILE A 109 22.95 6.74 0.69
N ASN A 110 22.08 7.20 -0.21
CA ASN A 110 21.09 6.36 -0.86
C ASN A 110 21.73 5.21 -1.64
N ALA A 111 22.79 5.47 -2.42
CA ALA A 111 23.49 4.45 -3.19
C ALA A 111 24.11 3.34 -2.32
N LEU A 112 24.49 3.66 -1.07
CA LEU A 112 24.97 2.67 -0.10
C LEU A 112 23.83 1.86 0.53
N HIS A 113 22.65 2.46 0.69
CA HIS A 113 21.48 1.81 1.29
C HIS A 113 20.67 0.96 0.31
N THR A 114 20.47 1.47 -0.91
CA THR A 114 19.57 0.90 -1.94
C THR A 114 19.84 -0.57 -2.26
N PRO A 115 21.09 -1.08 -2.31
CA PRO A 115 21.33 -2.50 -2.50
C PRO A 115 20.66 -3.37 -1.42
N GLU A 116 20.77 -2.97 -0.14
CA GLU A 116 20.15 -3.70 0.97
C GLU A 116 18.63 -3.65 0.89
N ALA A 117 18.05 -2.47 0.63
CA ALA A 117 16.61 -2.28 0.46
C ALA A 117 16.07 -3.14 -0.70
N ALA A 118 16.77 -3.16 -1.84
CA ALA A 118 16.41 -3.96 -2.99
C ALA A 118 16.49 -5.47 -2.70
N PHE A 119 17.48 -5.94 -1.94
CA PHE A 119 17.52 -7.34 -1.49
C PHE A 119 16.42 -7.68 -0.50
N ALA A 120 16.02 -6.75 0.37
CA ALA A 120 14.89 -6.94 1.28
C ALA A 120 13.57 -7.06 0.50
N ALA A 121 13.32 -6.17 -0.46
CA ALA A 121 12.17 -6.23 -1.34
C ALA A 121 12.12 -7.56 -2.13
N ARG A 122 13.23 -7.97 -2.75
CA ARG A 122 13.32 -9.26 -3.46
C ARG A 122 13.02 -10.46 -2.56
N ARG A 123 13.51 -10.45 -1.31
CA ARG A 123 13.20 -11.51 -0.34
C ARG A 123 11.72 -11.54 0.02
N TRP A 124 11.07 -10.40 0.15
CA TRP A 124 9.61 -10.33 0.36
C TRP A 124 8.85 -10.92 -0.83
N PHE A 125 9.21 -10.53 -2.06
CA PHE A 125 8.63 -11.12 -3.28
C PHE A 125 8.81 -12.64 -3.32
N GLN A 126 10.01 -13.15 -3.07
CA GLN A 126 10.28 -14.60 -3.06
C GLN A 126 9.48 -15.33 -1.98
N LYS A 127 9.42 -14.77 -0.77
CA LYS A 127 8.71 -15.37 0.36
C LYS A 127 7.21 -15.48 0.11
N ASN A 128 6.64 -14.49 -0.57
CA ASN A 128 5.22 -14.47 -0.93
C ASN A 128 4.96 -14.99 -2.35
N ASP A 129 5.94 -15.69 -2.94
CA ASP A 129 5.86 -16.29 -4.27
C ASP A 129 5.39 -15.28 -5.35
N SER A 130 5.80 -14.02 -5.24
CA SER A 130 5.43 -12.92 -6.14
C SER A 130 3.91 -12.78 -6.33
N ALA A 131 3.12 -12.98 -5.27
CA ALA A 131 1.65 -12.94 -5.33
C ALA A 131 1.09 -11.66 -5.97
N THR A 132 1.66 -10.49 -5.66
CA THR A 132 1.25 -9.22 -6.24
C THR A 132 1.52 -9.15 -7.75
N CYS A 133 2.67 -9.69 -8.20
CA CYS A 133 2.99 -9.76 -9.62
C CYS A 133 2.00 -10.63 -10.41
N ARG A 134 1.48 -11.71 -9.79
CA ARG A 134 0.54 -12.63 -10.45
C ARG A 134 -0.83 -12.06 -10.75
N ARG A 135 -1.16 -10.88 -10.23
CA ARG A 135 -2.34 -10.12 -10.63
C ARG A 135 -2.35 -9.89 -12.15
N CYS A 136 -1.18 -9.62 -12.72
CA CYS A 136 -1.01 -9.28 -14.13
C CYS A 136 -0.17 -10.32 -14.90
N HIS A 137 0.62 -11.14 -14.18
CA HIS A 137 1.49 -12.16 -14.76
C HIS A 137 0.94 -13.57 -14.52
N VAL A 138 0.36 -14.19 -15.55
CA VAL A 138 -0.28 -15.51 -15.50
C VAL A 138 0.66 -16.71 -15.69
N GLN A 139 1.94 -16.55 -15.36
CA GLN A 139 2.99 -17.57 -15.60
C GLN A 139 2.80 -18.81 -14.72
#